data_AF-M8C5R9-F1
#
_entry.id   AF-M8C5R9-F1
#
_cell.length_a   1.000
_cell.length_b   1.000
_cell.length_c   1.000
_cell.angle_alpha   90.00
_cell.angle_beta   90.00
_cell.angle_gamma   90.00
#
_symmetry.space_group_name_H-M   'P 1'
#
loop_
_entity.id
_entity.type
_entity.pdbx_description
1 polymer ?
#
loop_
_entity_poly.entity_id
_entity_poly.type
_entity_poly.pdbx_seq_one_letter_code
_entity_poly.pdbx_strand_id
1 'polypeptide(L)'
;MAPSQQVAATKEPSANGTAAPAPKTKTPALNERILSSITRRSVAAHPWHDLEIGPDAPTIFNCVIEIPKGSKVKYELDKKTGLIKVDRVLYSSVVYPHNYGFIPRTLCDDSDPIDVLVIMQEPVVPGCFLRAKAIGLMPMIDQGEADDKIIAVCADDPEYRHFNDIKDLPPHRLAEIRRFFEDYKKNENKEVAVNDFLPSEDAYEAIQHSMDLYATYIVEGLRR
;
A
#
# COMPACT_ATOMS: atom_id res chain seq x y z
N MET A 1 -42.33 -63.94 1.31
CA MET A 1 -42.37 -62.91 2.37
C MET A 1 -41.07 -63.03 3.17
N ALA A 2 -40.20 -62.00 3.05
CA ALA A 2 -38.83 -61.84 3.60
C ALA A 2 -37.80 -62.93 3.19
N PRO A 3 -36.49 -62.62 2.98
CA PRO A 3 -35.62 -61.73 3.80
C PRO A 3 -34.98 -60.59 2.99
N SER A 4 -34.84 -59.37 3.53
CA SER A 4 -33.77 -58.91 4.45
C SER A 4 -32.36 -59.12 3.89
N GLN A 5 -31.87 -58.13 3.14
CA GLN A 5 -30.43 -57.94 2.91
C GLN A 5 -30.03 -56.54 3.39
N GLN A 6 -29.26 -56.53 4.47
CA GLN A 6 -28.49 -55.39 4.95
C GLN A 6 -27.44 -55.03 3.89
N VAL A 7 -27.46 -53.79 3.42
CA VAL A 7 -26.32 -53.22 2.69
C VAL A 7 -25.45 -52.53 3.73
N ALA A 8 -24.23 -53.04 3.87
CA ALA A 8 -23.21 -52.56 4.78
C ALA A 8 -22.79 -51.13 4.42
N ALA A 9 -22.74 -50.28 5.44
CA ALA A 9 -22.13 -48.96 5.37
C ALA A 9 -20.61 -49.10 5.19
N THR A 10 -20.10 -48.72 4.03
CA THR A 10 -18.68 -48.43 3.83
C THR A 10 -18.35 -47.11 4.50
N LYS A 11 -17.67 -47.17 5.64
CA LYS A 11 -16.94 -46.05 6.24
C LYS A 11 -15.83 -45.63 5.28
N GLU A 12 -15.98 -44.47 4.64
CA GLU A 12 -14.84 -43.75 4.08
C GLU A 12 -13.92 -43.28 5.22
N PRO A 13 -12.59 -43.47 5.13
CA PRO A 13 -11.69 -42.90 6.11
C PRO A 13 -11.56 -41.40 5.86
N SER A 14 -11.82 -40.64 6.92
CA SER A 14 -11.52 -39.21 7.05
C SER A 14 -10.11 -38.91 6.56
N ALA A 15 -10.01 -38.16 5.45
CA ALA A 15 -8.78 -37.55 5.01
C ALA A 15 -8.44 -36.38 5.96
N ASN A 16 -7.69 -36.68 7.02
CA ASN A 16 -6.97 -35.66 7.78
C ASN A 16 -5.85 -35.09 6.87
N GLY A 17 -6.23 -34.17 6.00
CA GLY A 17 -5.32 -33.31 5.26
C GLY A 17 -4.68 -32.32 6.22
N THR A 18 -3.54 -32.70 6.78
CA THR A 18 -2.60 -31.74 7.37
C THR A 18 -2.09 -30.88 6.22
N ALA A 19 -2.61 -29.66 6.11
CA ALA A 19 -2.07 -28.66 5.20
C ALA A 19 -0.61 -28.42 5.60
N ALA A 20 0.33 -28.86 4.76
CA ALA A 20 1.73 -28.57 4.92
C ALA A 20 1.94 -27.03 4.89
N PRO A 21 2.74 -26.45 5.79
CA PRO A 21 3.05 -25.03 5.72
C PRO A 21 3.74 -24.74 4.39
N ALA A 22 3.27 -23.72 3.69
CA ALA A 22 3.86 -23.26 2.44
C ALA A 22 5.37 -23.03 2.61
N PRO A 23 6.20 -23.41 1.61
CA PRO A 23 7.65 -23.27 1.73
C PRO A 23 7.99 -21.78 1.80
N LYS A 24 8.65 -21.37 2.89
CA LYS A 24 9.25 -20.03 3.02
C LYS A 24 10.37 -19.90 2.00
N THR A 25 10.05 -19.41 0.80
CA THR A 25 11.04 -19.00 -0.18
C THR A 25 11.87 -17.86 0.42
N LYS A 26 13.20 -18.00 0.40
CA LYS A 26 14.10 -16.94 0.90
C LYS A 26 14.00 -15.74 -0.05
N THR A 27 13.41 -14.64 0.41
CA THR A 27 13.40 -13.36 -0.31
C THR A 27 14.84 -12.94 -0.61
N PRO A 28 15.19 -12.62 -1.88
CA PRO A 28 16.53 -12.16 -2.22
C PRO A 28 16.78 -10.75 -1.67
N ALA A 29 17.91 -10.56 -0.98
CA ALA A 29 18.31 -9.24 -0.52
C ALA A 29 18.76 -8.35 -1.70
N LEU A 30 18.14 -7.18 -1.87
CA LEU A 30 18.62 -6.15 -2.79
C LEU A 30 19.98 -5.64 -2.30
N ASN A 31 21.03 -5.77 -3.13
CA ASN A 31 22.36 -5.24 -2.82
C ASN A 31 22.75 -4.11 -3.79
N GLU A 32 23.76 -3.32 -3.39
CA GLU A 32 24.21 -2.13 -4.11
C GLU A 32 24.60 -2.44 -5.57
N ARG A 33 25.16 -3.62 -5.82
CA ARG A 33 25.52 -4.06 -7.18
C ARG A 33 24.28 -4.26 -8.06
N ILE A 34 23.23 -4.87 -7.53
CA ILE A 34 21.94 -5.06 -8.22
C ILE A 34 21.30 -3.70 -8.52
N LEU A 35 21.23 -2.81 -7.53
CA LEU A 35 20.68 -1.45 -7.68
C LEU A 35 21.45 -0.63 -8.72
N SER A 36 22.79 -0.71 -8.71
CA SER A 36 23.67 -0.02 -9.68
C SER A 36 23.51 -0.50 -11.13
N SER A 37 23.05 -1.74 -11.33
CA SER A 37 22.88 -2.31 -12.68
C SER A 37 21.59 -1.85 -13.36
N ILE A 38 20.59 -1.46 -12.57
CA ILE A 38 19.31 -0.88 -13.02
C ILE A 38 19.50 0.60 -13.40
N THR A 39 20.36 1.30 -12.67
CA THR A 39 20.74 2.70 -12.93
C THR A 39 21.75 2.80 -14.08
N ARG A 40 21.31 2.52 -15.32
CA ARG A 40 22.05 2.99 -16.51
C ARG A 40 21.93 4.51 -16.60
N ARG A 41 22.76 5.24 -15.85
CA ARG A 41 23.05 6.69 -15.94
C ARG A 41 22.03 7.52 -16.75
N SER A 42 20.80 7.63 -16.26
CA SER A 42 20.00 8.83 -16.50
C SER A 42 20.38 9.83 -15.41
N VAL A 43 20.56 11.10 -15.77
CA VAL A 43 20.90 12.16 -14.79
C VAL A 43 19.72 12.42 -13.84
N ALA A 44 18.50 12.03 -14.23
CA ALA A 44 17.29 12.11 -13.41
C ALA A 44 16.89 10.73 -12.89
N ALA A 45 16.59 10.66 -11.59
CA ALA A 45 16.12 9.47 -10.89
C ALA A 45 14.63 9.22 -11.16
N HIS A 46 14.27 7.97 -11.45
CA HIS A 46 12.87 7.51 -11.48
C HIS A 46 12.32 7.44 -10.05
N PRO A 47 11.23 8.18 -9.70
CA PRO A 47 10.77 8.28 -8.32
C PRO A 47 10.42 6.96 -7.64
N TRP A 48 9.97 5.95 -8.40
CA TRP A 48 9.65 4.64 -7.83
C TRP A 48 10.85 3.70 -7.71
N HIS A 49 11.79 3.73 -8.66
CA HIS A 49 12.83 2.70 -8.74
C HIS A 49 14.16 3.18 -8.16
N ASP A 50 14.52 4.44 -8.40
CA ASP A 50 15.83 4.97 -8.08
C ASP A 50 15.87 5.64 -6.71
N LEU A 51 14.76 6.25 -6.26
CA LEU A 51 14.65 6.79 -4.91
C LEU A 51 14.73 5.66 -3.89
N GLU A 52 15.63 5.79 -2.92
CA GLU A 52 15.75 4.84 -1.83
C GLU A 52 14.54 4.96 -0.90
N ILE A 53 14.10 3.83 -0.34
CA ILE A 53 13.00 3.80 0.63
C ILE A 53 13.37 4.51 1.95
N GLY A 54 14.67 4.59 2.28
CA GLY A 54 15.18 5.21 3.51
C GLY A 54 15.74 4.18 4.49
N PRO A 55 16.70 4.57 5.35
CA PRO A 55 17.44 3.65 6.21
C PRO A 55 16.61 3.07 7.37
N ASP A 56 15.53 3.75 7.75
CA ASP A 56 14.69 3.42 8.90
C ASP A 56 13.38 2.70 8.49
N ALA A 57 13.29 2.26 7.23
CA ALA A 57 12.15 1.50 6.73
C ALA A 57 12.10 0.11 7.41
N PRO A 58 10.90 -0.44 7.71
CA PRO A 58 9.57 0.00 7.27
C PRO A 58 8.91 1.08 8.15
N THR A 59 9.51 1.46 9.28
CA THR A 59 8.87 2.38 10.24
C THR A 59 8.87 3.83 9.77
N ILE A 60 10.00 4.32 9.26
CA ILE A 60 10.15 5.64 8.65
C ILE A 60 10.70 5.46 7.24
N PHE A 61 10.03 6.04 6.25
CA PHE A 61 10.34 5.86 4.84
C PHE A 61 10.20 7.17 4.07
N ASN A 62 10.88 7.26 2.93
CA ASN A 62 10.61 8.27 1.94
C ASN A 62 9.24 7.98 1.30
N CYS A 63 8.43 9.02 1.11
CA CYS A 63 7.14 8.95 0.43
C CYS A 63 7.13 10.00 -0.69
N VAL A 64 6.80 9.59 -1.91
CA VAL A 64 6.65 10.49 -3.05
C VAL A 64 5.19 10.93 -3.10
N ILE A 65 4.95 12.24 -3.02
CA ILE A 65 3.60 12.81 -3.01
C ILE A 65 3.08 12.95 -4.44
N GLU A 66 1.91 12.41 -4.70
CA GLU A 66 1.22 12.54 -5.99
C GLU A 66 0.13 13.61 -5.91
N ILE A 67 -0.65 13.61 -4.81
CA ILE A 67 -1.85 14.43 -4.69
C ILE A 67 -1.74 15.32 -3.44
N PRO A 68 -1.74 16.65 -3.60
CA PRO A 68 -1.70 17.56 -2.47
C PRO A 68 -3.01 17.52 -1.69
N LYS A 69 -2.92 17.72 -0.38
CA LYS A 69 -4.07 18.01 0.49
C LYS A 69 -4.95 19.11 -0.14
N GLY A 70 -6.26 18.84 -0.21
CA GLY A 70 -7.25 19.76 -0.77
C GLY A 70 -7.39 19.71 -2.30
N SER A 71 -6.64 18.83 -2.99
CA SER A 71 -6.79 18.67 -4.44
C SER A 71 -8.04 17.86 -4.81
N LYS A 72 -8.71 18.28 -5.89
CA LYS A 72 -9.73 17.49 -6.60
C LYS A 72 -9.16 16.72 -7.79
N VAL A 73 -7.93 17.03 -8.19
CA VAL A 73 -7.24 16.33 -9.28
C VAL A 73 -6.58 15.10 -8.70
N LYS A 74 -6.97 13.91 -9.18
CA LYS A 74 -6.25 12.67 -8.94
C LYS A 74 -5.08 12.60 -9.92
N TYR A 75 -3.91 12.91 -9.40
CA TYR A 75 -2.65 12.63 -10.04
C TYR A 75 -2.24 11.18 -9.78
N GLU A 76 -1.33 10.68 -10.60
CA GLU A 76 -0.66 9.39 -10.39
C GLU A 76 0.71 9.38 -11.07
N LEU A 77 1.57 8.48 -10.62
CA LEU A 77 2.81 8.12 -11.26
C LEU A 77 2.55 7.40 -12.58
N ASP A 78 3.08 7.93 -13.68
CA ASP A 78 3.27 7.15 -14.88
C ASP A 78 4.48 6.22 -14.72
N LYS A 79 4.24 4.95 -14.37
CA LYS A 79 5.28 3.93 -14.07
C LYS A 79 6.35 3.78 -15.16
N LYS A 80 6.04 4.13 -16.41
CA LYS A 80 6.97 4.02 -17.54
C LYS A 80 7.96 5.19 -17.59
N THR A 81 7.48 6.41 -17.37
CA THR A 81 8.30 7.62 -17.51
C THR A 81 8.81 8.18 -16.19
N GLY A 82 8.20 7.80 -15.07
CA GLY A 82 8.49 8.36 -13.75
C GLY A 82 7.92 9.76 -13.53
N LEU A 83 7.06 10.23 -14.44
CA LEU A 83 6.44 11.56 -14.37
C LEU A 83 5.06 11.48 -13.70
N ILE A 84 4.62 12.61 -13.13
CA ILE A 84 3.26 12.76 -12.63
C ILE A 84 2.32 13.06 -13.79
N LYS A 85 1.26 12.26 -13.93
CA LYS A 85 0.17 12.46 -14.89
C LYS A 85 -1.14 12.73 -14.16
N VAL A 86 -2.07 13.39 -14.85
CA VAL A 86 -3.47 13.44 -14.39
C VAL A 86 -4.13 12.13 -14.78
N ASP A 87 -4.60 11.37 -13.80
CA ASP A 87 -5.50 10.24 -14.03
C ASP A 87 -6.89 10.77 -14.36
N ARG A 88 -7.46 11.54 -13.42
CA ARG A 88 -8.78 12.15 -13.56
C ARG A 88 -9.01 13.31 -12.60
N VAL A 89 -10.07 14.06 -12.83
CA VAL A 89 -10.68 14.93 -11.81
C VAL A 89 -11.74 14.12 -11.09
N LEU A 90 -11.81 14.20 -9.76
CA LEU A 90 -12.80 13.45 -8.98
C LEU A 90 -14.23 13.81 -9.42
N TYR A 91 -15.08 12.79 -9.57
CA TYR A 91 -16.45 12.93 -10.06
C TYR A 91 -17.40 13.49 -8.99
N SER A 92 -17.07 13.22 -7.72
CA SER A 92 -17.76 13.77 -6.55
C SER A 92 -17.22 15.16 -6.20
N SER A 93 -18.01 15.98 -5.50
CA SER A 93 -17.55 17.28 -4.98
C SER A 93 -16.76 17.12 -3.67
N VAL A 94 -15.71 16.31 -3.73
CA VAL A 94 -14.79 16.02 -2.61
C VAL A 94 -13.36 16.37 -3.01
N VAL A 95 -12.49 16.49 -2.02
CA VAL A 95 -11.06 16.74 -2.18
C VAL A 95 -10.28 15.81 -1.26
N TYR A 96 -9.04 15.47 -1.62
CA TYR A 96 -8.18 14.65 -0.77
C TYR A 96 -7.96 15.33 0.59
N PRO A 97 -8.27 14.69 1.73
CA PRO A 97 -8.21 15.33 3.05
C PRO A 97 -6.78 15.56 3.54
N HIS A 98 -5.82 14.79 3.01
CA HIS A 98 -4.40 14.83 3.35
C HIS A 98 -3.55 14.63 2.09
N ASN A 99 -2.23 14.82 2.21
CA ASN A 99 -1.33 14.54 1.10
C ASN A 99 -1.34 13.03 0.83
N TYR A 100 -1.32 12.64 -0.43
CA TYR A 100 -1.41 11.25 -0.86
C TYR A 100 -0.29 10.94 -1.84
N GLY A 101 0.24 9.74 -1.77
CA GLY A 101 1.25 9.26 -2.70
C GLY A 101 1.64 7.83 -2.40
N PHE A 102 2.88 7.46 -2.69
CA PHE A 102 3.33 6.08 -2.62
C PHE A 102 4.72 5.94 -1.98
N ILE A 103 5.07 4.71 -1.59
CA ILE A 103 6.41 4.37 -1.08
C ILE A 103 7.29 3.87 -2.24
N PRO A 104 8.46 4.48 -2.51
CA PRO A 104 9.37 4.00 -3.53
C PRO A 104 9.91 2.61 -3.17
N ARG A 105 10.26 1.81 -4.18
CA ARG A 105 10.76 0.43 -4.02
C ARG A 105 9.85 -0.51 -3.23
N THR A 106 8.54 -0.35 -3.43
CA THR A 106 7.49 -1.27 -2.97
C THR A 106 6.65 -1.74 -4.14
N LEU A 107 5.91 -2.84 -3.96
CA LEU A 107 5.01 -3.42 -4.94
C LEU A 107 3.87 -4.15 -4.22
N CYS A 108 2.64 -3.99 -4.72
CA CYS A 108 1.44 -4.68 -4.29
C CYS A 108 0.90 -5.62 -5.39
N ASP A 109 -0.14 -6.39 -5.08
CA ASP A 109 -0.72 -7.38 -6.00
C ASP A 109 -1.37 -6.75 -7.25
N ASP A 110 -1.77 -5.48 -7.17
CA ASP A 110 -2.27 -4.65 -8.28
C ASP A 110 -1.14 -4.14 -9.21
N SER A 111 0.11 -4.52 -8.94
CA SER A 111 1.31 -4.08 -9.65
C SER A 111 1.64 -2.59 -9.50
N ASP A 112 1.10 -1.91 -8.49
CA ASP A 112 1.44 -0.55 -8.09
C ASP A 112 2.27 -0.54 -6.79
N PRO A 113 3.03 0.53 -6.50
CA PRO A 113 3.63 0.72 -5.17
C PRO A 113 2.56 0.88 -4.10
N ILE A 114 2.90 0.56 -2.85
CA ILE A 114 1.95 0.72 -1.74
C ILE A 114 1.62 2.20 -1.51
N ASP A 115 0.33 2.47 -1.38
CA ASP A 115 -0.23 3.80 -1.20
C ASP A 115 -0.09 4.32 0.24
N VAL A 116 0.05 5.64 0.38
CA VAL A 116 0.21 6.32 1.67
C VAL A 116 -0.61 7.61 1.71
N LEU A 117 -1.36 7.78 2.80
CA LEU A 117 -1.97 9.03 3.20
C LEU A 117 -1.12 9.70 4.30
N VAL A 118 -0.50 10.84 3.98
CA VAL A 118 0.42 11.57 4.87
C VAL A 118 -0.26 12.77 5.50
N ILE A 119 -0.45 12.70 6.82
CA ILE A 119 -1.00 13.75 7.66
C ILE A 119 0.12 14.71 8.08
N MET A 120 -0.07 15.98 7.76
CA MET A 120 0.82 17.08 8.15
C MET A 120 0.07 18.43 8.05
N GLN A 121 0.72 19.51 8.48
CA GLN A 121 0.13 20.85 8.47
C GLN A 121 -0.14 21.36 7.04
N GLU A 122 0.87 21.26 6.16
CA GLU A 122 0.89 21.92 4.86
C GLU A 122 0.65 20.97 3.66
N PRO A 123 0.04 21.45 2.57
CA PRO A 123 -0.01 20.70 1.31
C PRO A 123 1.40 20.58 0.70
N VAL A 124 1.67 19.46 0.04
CA VAL A 124 2.95 19.20 -0.63
C VAL A 124 2.75 19.09 -2.13
N VAL A 125 3.69 19.66 -2.90
CA VAL A 125 3.65 19.72 -4.37
C VAL A 125 3.81 18.31 -4.97
N PRO A 126 3.07 17.95 -6.03
CA PRO A 126 3.23 16.65 -6.70
C PRO A 126 4.66 16.40 -7.19
N GLY A 127 5.14 15.17 -7.02
CA GLY A 127 6.49 14.74 -7.38
C GLY A 127 7.57 15.07 -6.34
N CYS A 128 7.26 15.90 -5.32
CA CYS A 128 8.14 16.06 -4.17
C CYS A 128 8.08 14.83 -3.27
N PHE A 129 9.18 14.50 -2.59
CA PHE A 129 9.20 13.47 -1.56
C PHE A 129 9.49 14.05 -0.19
N LEU A 130 9.08 13.32 0.85
CA LEU A 130 9.29 13.65 2.26
C LEU A 130 9.54 12.38 3.06
N ARG A 131 10.00 12.52 4.31
CA ARG A 131 10.06 11.39 5.25
C ARG A 131 8.73 11.25 5.98
N ALA A 132 8.13 10.07 5.90
CA ALA A 132 6.89 9.72 6.54
C ALA A 132 7.14 8.61 7.59
N LYS A 133 6.39 8.65 8.68
CA LYS A 133 6.36 7.61 9.72
C LYS A 133 5.00 6.94 9.69
N ALA A 134 4.96 5.63 9.47
CA ALA A 134 3.71 4.87 9.53
C ALA A 134 3.14 4.88 10.95
N ILE A 135 1.84 5.10 11.05
CA ILE A 135 1.10 5.07 12.33
C ILE A 135 -0.10 4.14 12.29
N GLY A 136 -0.52 3.65 11.11
CA GLY A 136 -1.57 2.65 11.00
C GLY A 136 -1.82 2.20 9.58
N LEU A 137 -2.65 1.18 9.44
CA LEU A 137 -3.09 0.63 8.15
C LEU A 137 -4.59 0.87 8.01
N MET A 138 -5.02 1.24 6.80
CA MET A 138 -6.42 1.37 6.43
C MET A 138 -6.78 0.24 5.45
N PRO A 139 -7.36 -0.87 5.93
CA PRO A 139 -7.77 -1.93 5.03
C PRO A 139 -8.97 -1.48 4.21
N MET A 140 -8.90 -1.68 2.90
CA MET A 140 -9.89 -1.18 1.95
C MET A 140 -10.17 -2.22 0.88
N ILE A 141 -11.44 -2.31 0.48
CA ILE A 141 -11.90 -3.15 -0.62
C ILE A 141 -12.45 -2.23 -1.70
N ASP A 142 -11.76 -2.12 -2.83
CA ASP A 142 -12.17 -1.34 -4.00
C ASP A 142 -12.68 -2.30 -5.07
N GLN A 143 -13.98 -2.27 -5.38
CA GLN A 143 -14.59 -3.17 -6.36
C GLN A 143 -14.36 -4.68 -6.13
N GLY A 144 -14.14 -5.08 -4.88
CA GLY A 144 -13.91 -6.48 -4.50
C GLY A 144 -12.43 -6.88 -4.43
N GLU A 145 -11.51 -5.98 -4.77
CA GLU A 145 -10.07 -6.18 -4.64
C GLU A 145 -9.53 -5.47 -3.39
N ALA A 146 -8.57 -6.09 -2.72
CA ALA A 146 -7.92 -5.48 -1.56
C ALA A 146 -6.98 -4.35 -2.03
N ASP A 147 -7.10 -3.18 -1.43
CA ASP A 147 -6.37 -1.96 -1.78
C ASP A 147 -5.99 -1.20 -0.50
N ASP A 148 -5.29 -1.91 0.39
CA ASP A 148 -4.91 -1.40 1.70
C ASP A 148 -3.96 -0.20 1.59
N LYS A 149 -4.16 0.81 2.45
CA LYS A 149 -3.39 2.06 2.41
C LYS A 149 -2.71 2.36 3.74
N ILE A 150 -1.47 2.82 3.69
CA ILE A 150 -0.75 3.25 4.88
C ILE A 150 -1.27 4.62 5.34
N ILE A 151 -1.53 4.75 6.64
CA ILE A 151 -1.73 6.05 7.29
C ILE A 151 -0.41 6.45 7.96
N ALA A 152 0.11 7.62 7.59
CA ALA A 152 1.39 8.11 8.06
C ALA A 152 1.33 9.58 8.48
N VAL A 153 2.34 10.01 9.23
CA VAL A 153 2.62 11.42 9.52
C VAL A 153 3.94 11.84 8.91
N CYS A 154 4.09 13.12 8.57
CA CYS A 154 5.41 13.64 8.17
C CYS A 154 6.36 13.60 9.39
N ALA A 155 7.49 12.91 9.25
CA ALA A 155 8.49 12.74 10.30
C ALA A 155 9.23 14.05 10.65
N ASP A 156 9.16 15.02 9.75
CA ASP A 156 9.81 16.34 9.86
C ASP A 156 8.83 17.47 10.23
N ASP A 157 7.53 17.17 10.39
CA ASP A 157 6.54 18.15 10.82
C ASP A 157 6.51 18.26 12.36
N PRO A 158 6.81 19.42 12.96
CA PRO A 158 6.86 19.58 14.42
C PRO A 158 5.51 19.27 15.11
N GLU A 159 4.39 19.48 14.44
CA GLU A 159 3.05 19.23 14.97
C GLU A 159 2.67 17.75 14.90
N TYR A 160 3.20 16.98 13.95
CA TYR A 160 2.73 15.59 13.71
C TYR A 160 3.76 14.51 13.99
N ARG A 161 5.06 14.82 13.99
CA ARG A 161 6.15 13.83 14.14
C ARG A 161 6.09 13.01 15.43
N HIS A 162 5.34 13.47 16.44
CA HIS A 162 5.22 12.82 17.74
C HIS A 162 4.10 11.77 17.83
N PHE A 163 3.22 11.68 16.83
CA PHE A 163 2.19 10.64 16.74
C PHE A 163 2.86 9.32 16.35
N ASN A 164 2.53 8.22 17.03
CA ASN A 164 3.18 6.91 16.82
C ASN A 164 2.20 5.80 16.46
N ASP A 165 0.91 5.97 16.74
CA ASP A 165 -0.12 4.98 16.45
C ASP A 165 -1.42 5.65 15.98
N ILE A 166 -2.26 4.90 15.26
CA ILE A 166 -3.50 5.40 14.68
C ILE A 166 -4.45 5.98 15.73
N LYS A 167 -4.41 5.44 16.96
CA LYS A 167 -5.22 5.90 18.09
C LYS A 167 -4.80 7.26 18.63
N ASP A 168 -3.61 7.75 18.27
CA ASP A 168 -3.15 9.09 18.66
C ASP A 168 -3.93 10.17 17.90
N LEU A 169 -4.52 9.83 16.74
CA LEU A 169 -5.34 10.75 15.96
C LEU A 169 -6.71 11.00 16.61
N PRO A 170 -7.25 12.22 16.53
CA PRO A 170 -8.60 12.50 16.97
C PRO A 170 -9.62 11.62 16.22
N PRO A 171 -10.64 11.04 16.90
CA PRO A 171 -11.60 10.13 16.26
C PRO A 171 -12.32 10.71 15.04
N HIS A 172 -12.60 12.02 15.05
CA HIS A 172 -13.23 12.69 13.92
C HIS A 172 -12.34 12.68 12.67
N ARG A 173 -11.01 12.69 12.82
CA ARG A 173 -10.07 12.62 11.70
C ARG A 173 -10.15 11.29 10.98
N LEU A 174 -10.21 10.20 11.74
CA LEU A 174 -10.39 8.85 11.20
C LEU A 174 -11.74 8.72 10.48
N ALA A 175 -12.80 9.33 11.02
CA ALA A 175 -14.11 9.34 10.38
C ALA A 175 -14.12 10.12 9.06
N GLU A 176 -13.42 11.27 8.98
CA GLU A 176 -13.27 12.05 7.75
C GLU A 176 -12.52 11.27 6.67
N ILE A 177 -11.38 10.66 7.03
CA ILE A 177 -10.58 9.81 6.11
C ILE A 177 -11.42 8.65 5.58
N ARG A 178 -12.09 7.91 6.47
CA ARG A 178 -12.98 6.80 6.10
C ARG A 178 -14.05 7.25 5.11
N ARG A 179 -14.76 8.33 5.43
CA ARG A 179 -15.84 8.86 4.60
C ARG A 179 -15.35 9.29 3.22
N PHE A 180 -14.17 9.89 3.14
CA PHE A 180 -13.57 10.28 1.86
C PHE A 180 -13.38 9.06 0.94
N PHE A 181 -12.75 7.98 1.41
CA PHE A 181 -12.53 6.78 0.58
C PHE A 181 -13.81 6.01 0.26
N GLU A 182 -14.82 6.04 1.12
CA GLU A 182 -16.14 5.49 0.79
C GLU A 182 -16.87 6.30 -0.31
N ASP A 183 -16.60 7.62 -0.42
CA ASP A 183 -17.40 8.53 -1.25
C ASP A 183 -16.72 8.98 -2.56
N TYR A 184 -15.39 8.99 -2.65
CA TYR A 184 -14.64 9.62 -3.74
C TYR A 184 -14.91 9.03 -5.14
N LYS A 185 -15.30 7.75 -5.21
CA LYS A 185 -15.68 7.04 -6.45
C LYS A 185 -17.21 6.83 -6.61
N LYS A 186 -18.06 7.33 -5.71
CA LYS A 186 -19.52 7.10 -5.78
C LYS A 186 -20.16 7.58 -7.07
N ASN A 187 -19.80 8.77 -7.55
CA ASN A 187 -20.29 9.31 -8.83
C ASN A 187 -19.68 8.62 -10.06
N GLU A 188 -18.77 7.67 -9.89
CA GLU A 188 -18.30 6.75 -10.93
C GLU A 188 -19.12 5.43 -10.92
N ASN A 189 -20.14 5.32 -10.07
CA ASN A 189 -20.92 4.10 -9.81
C ASN A 189 -20.05 2.92 -9.30
N LYS A 190 -19.04 3.24 -8.48
CA LYS A 190 -18.16 2.26 -7.85
C LYS A 190 -18.39 2.24 -6.35
N GLU A 191 -18.26 1.06 -5.77
CA GLU A 191 -18.37 0.84 -4.33
C GLU A 191 -16.99 0.59 -3.75
N VAL A 192 -16.72 1.24 -2.61
CA VAL A 192 -15.50 1.10 -1.84
C VAL A 192 -15.90 0.88 -0.39
N ALA A 193 -15.40 -0.20 0.21
CA ALA A 193 -15.60 -0.48 1.63
C ALA A 193 -14.29 -0.23 2.37
N VAL A 194 -14.35 0.55 3.46
CA VAL A 194 -13.21 0.77 4.35
C VAL A 194 -13.49 0.01 5.63
N ASN A 195 -12.56 -0.85 6.06
CA ASN A 195 -12.68 -1.62 7.30
C ASN A 195 -12.11 -0.84 8.49
N ASP A 196 -12.12 -1.42 9.69
CA ASP A 196 -11.51 -0.79 10.86
C ASP A 196 -10.02 -0.54 10.64
N PHE A 197 -9.55 0.64 11.05
CA PHE A 197 -8.14 0.98 10.97
C PHE A 197 -7.34 0.08 11.91
N LEU A 198 -6.20 -0.40 11.44
CA LEU A 198 -5.29 -1.27 12.19
C LEU A 198 -4.10 -0.45 12.75
N PRO A 199 -3.48 -0.90 13.84
CA PRO A 199 -2.39 -0.18 14.50
C PRO A 199 -1.12 -0.12 13.65
N SER A 200 -0.10 0.58 14.18
CA SER A 200 1.14 0.85 13.45
C SER A 200 1.90 -0.42 13.04
N GLU A 201 1.79 -1.49 13.82
CA GLU A 201 2.47 -2.77 13.59
C GLU A 201 2.01 -3.44 12.30
N ASP A 202 0.69 -3.47 12.03
CA ASP A 202 0.12 -3.99 10.78
C ASP A 202 0.62 -3.19 9.57
N ALA A 203 0.81 -1.88 9.73
CA ALA A 203 1.38 -1.04 8.68
C ALA A 203 2.84 -1.42 8.38
N TYR A 204 3.65 -1.69 9.40
CA TYR A 204 5.03 -2.12 9.19
C TYR A 204 5.11 -3.46 8.47
N GLU A 205 4.22 -4.41 8.81
CA GLU A 205 4.13 -5.71 8.15
C GLU A 205 3.73 -5.57 6.68
N ALA A 206 2.72 -4.74 6.37
CA ALA A 206 2.30 -4.46 5.00
C ALA A 206 3.40 -3.82 4.16
N ILE A 207 4.11 -2.83 4.71
CA ILE A 207 5.24 -2.18 4.03
C ILE A 207 6.36 -3.19 3.80
N GLN A 208 6.74 -4.00 4.80
CA GLN A 208 7.78 -5.01 4.64
C GLN A 208 7.41 -6.04 3.58
N HIS A 209 6.15 -6.48 3.54
CA HIS A 209 5.67 -7.40 2.52
C HIS A 209 5.80 -6.79 1.11
N SER A 210 5.40 -5.52 0.94
CA SER A 210 5.51 -4.82 -0.34
C SER A 210 6.96 -4.61 -0.80
N MET A 211 7.90 -4.43 0.14
CA MET A 211 9.34 -4.37 -0.14
C MET A 211 9.87 -5.71 -0.67
N ASP A 212 9.43 -6.82 -0.07
CA ASP A 212 9.82 -8.17 -0.47
C ASP A 212 9.30 -8.53 -1.87
N LEU A 213 8.06 -8.14 -2.19
CA LEU A 213 7.46 -8.28 -3.52
C LEU A 213 8.25 -7.48 -4.56
N TYR A 214 8.58 -6.22 -4.26
CA TYR A 214 9.39 -5.39 -5.15
C TYR A 214 10.78 -5.98 -5.40
N ALA A 215 11.46 -6.46 -4.34
CA ALA A 215 12.77 -7.10 -4.48
C ALA A 215 12.71 -8.33 -5.40
N THR A 216 11.66 -9.14 -5.27
CA THR A 216 11.42 -10.30 -6.13
C THR A 216 11.18 -9.88 -7.57
N TYR A 217 10.29 -8.91 -7.80
CA TYR A 217 9.99 -8.34 -9.12
C TYR A 217 11.25 -7.84 -9.85
N ILE A 218 12.11 -7.09 -9.16
CA ILE A 218 13.35 -6.57 -9.72
C ILE A 218 14.33 -7.70 -10.07
N VAL A 219 14.51 -8.69 -9.20
CA VAL A 219 15.43 -9.81 -9.44
C VAL A 219 14.96 -10.67 -10.61
N GLU A 220 13.65 -10.92 -10.72
CA GLU A 220 13.07 -11.64 -11.86
C GLU A 220 13.17 -10.85 -13.16
N GLY A 221 12.97 -9.53 -13.10
CA GLY A 221 13.15 -8.63 -14.24
C GLY A 221 14.59 -8.64 -14.77
N LEU A 222 15.59 -8.73 -13.88
CA LEU A 222 17.01 -8.82 -14.27
C LEU A 222 17.42 -10.19 -14.84
N ARG A 223 16.63 -11.25 -14.64
CA ARG A 223 16.91 -12.59 -15.17
C ARG A 223 16.38 -12.80 -16.60
N ARG A 224 15.51 -11.92 -17.08
CA ARG A 224 14.96 -11.93 -18.44
C ARG A 224 15.83 -11.11 -19.38
#